data_AF-B4GCK2-F1
#
_entry.id   AF-B4GCK2-F1
#
_cell.length_a   1.000
_cell.length_b   1.000
_cell.length_c   1.000
_cell.angle_alpha   90.00
_cell.angle_beta   90.00
_cell.angle_gamma   90.00
#
_symmetry.space_group_name_H-M   'P 1'
#
loop_
_entity.id
_entity.type
_entity.pdbx_description
1 polymer ?
#
loop_
_entity_poly.entity_id
_entity_poly.type
_entity_poly.pdbx_seq_one_letter_code
_entity_poly.pdbx_strand_id
1 'polypeptide(L)'
;MYRSSRLLRYILCVISGICAVGGCLLIWYGAWLLESLADEQSVVVLDHGEDLAAVLCILLGSVIILASIFGCVAMGRDSRTMLICYAVLLVLLLVVQFVMFSISFAASKDTLPDSLRQGFDDLWDHQHVGNSTLNTYEHWLHCCGRNSAEDYMHLDKELPASCCLDLDCTKLLNLYMAGCEIKFKEYLGGKTANFHSLSWFLILTEFAGSVTTCYLVDSIRNHRDRVRFYN
;
A
#
# COMPACT_ATOMS: atom_id res chain seq x y z
N MET A 1 -30.46 -9.45 29.23
CA MET A 1 -30.20 -8.94 27.86
C MET A 1 -29.39 -7.64 27.81
N TYR A 2 -29.58 -6.67 28.73
CA TYR A 2 -28.87 -5.37 28.75
C TYR A 2 -27.32 -5.44 28.96
N ARG A 3 -26.77 -6.59 29.37
CA ARG A 3 -25.31 -6.79 29.54
C ARG A 3 -24.61 -7.19 28.22
N SER A 4 -25.30 -7.90 27.33
CA SER A 4 -24.74 -8.36 26.05
C SER A 4 -24.61 -7.22 25.03
N SER A 5 -25.60 -6.32 24.96
CA SER A 5 -25.53 -5.13 24.10
C SER A 5 -24.44 -4.14 24.52
N ARG A 6 -24.20 -3.98 25.82
CA ARG A 6 -23.11 -3.13 26.35
C ARG A 6 -21.73 -3.69 26.01
N LEU A 7 -21.55 -5.01 26.10
CA LEU A 7 -20.30 -5.67 25.70
C LEU A 7 -20.02 -5.49 24.20
N LEU A 8 -21.03 -5.71 23.34
CA LEU A 8 -20.88 -5.54 21.88
C LEU A 8 -20.50 -4.10 21.49
N ARG A 9 -21.09 -3.09 22.13
CA ARG A 9 -20.70 -1.68 21.92
C ARG A 9 -19.28 -1.38 22.39
N TYR A 10 -18.87 -1.95 23.52
CA TYR A 10 -17.50 -1.80 24.01
C TYR A 10 -16.49 -2.42 23.03
N ILE A 11 -16.75 -3.65 22.57
CA ILE A 11 -15.91 -4.33 21.57
C ILE A 11 -15.86 -3.51 20.28
N LEU A 12 -17.00 -3.02 19.79
CA LEU A 12 -17.04 -2.21 18.59
C LEU A 12 -16.26 -0.89 18.73
N CYS A 13 -16.31 -0.25 19.90
CA CYS A 13 -15.52 0.95 20.21
C CYS A 13 -14.02 0.66 20.17
N VAL A 14 -13.57 -0.47 20.74
CA VAL A 14 -12.17 -0.89 20.68
C VAL A 14 -11.75 -1.15 19.23
N ILE A 15 -12.56 -1.87 18.45
CA ILE A 15 -12.29 -2.14 17.03
C ILE A 15 -12.20 -0.84 16.23
N SER A 16 -13.15 0.08 16.39
CA SER A 16 -13.11 1.40 15.73
C SER A 16 -11.87 2.20 16.14
N GLY A 17 -11.44 2.10 17.40
CA GLY A 17 -10.18 2.72 17.86
C GLY A 17 -8.96 2.12 17.15
N ILE A 18 -8.90 0.79 17.01
CA ILE A 18 -7.84 0.10 16.28
C ILE A 18 -7.85 0.49 14.79
N CYS A 19 -9.03 0.55 14.16
CA CYS A 19 -9.18 1.05 12.78
C CYS A 19 -8.66 2.48 12.63
N ALA A 20 -8.99 3.38 13.57
CA ALA A 20 -8.50 4.75 13.54
C ALA A 20 -6.96 4.82 13.60
N VAL A 21 -6.34 4.04 14.51
CA VAL A 21 -4.88 3.93 14.59
C VAL A 21 -4.29 3.36 13.30
N GLY A 22 -4.89 2.30 12.75
CA GLY A 22 -4.48 1.71 11.48
C GLY A 22 -4.61 2.70 10.30
N GLY A 23 -5.65 3.53 10.29
CA GLY A 23 -5.81 4.62 9.33
C GLY A 23 -4.71 5.67 9.45
N CYS A 24 -4.32 6.07 10.67
CA CYS A 24 -3.18 6.96 10.89
C CYS A 24 -1.86 6.35 10.40
N LEU A 25 -1.63 5.06 10.66
CA LEU A 25 -0.45 4.34 10.18
C LEU A 25 -0.42 4.27 8.64
N LEU A 26 -1.57 4.11 8.00
CA LEU A 26 -1.68 4.09 6.54
C LEU A 26 -1.39 5.47 5.92
N ILE A 27 -1.87 6.55 6.55
CA ILE A 27 -1.52 7.92 6.15
C ILE A 27 -0.03 8.18 6.32
N TRP A 28 0.54 7.80 7.46
CA TRP A 28 1.98 7.92 7.71
C TRP A 28 2.78 7.18 6.65
N TYR A 29 2.40 5.93 6.33
CA TYR A 29 3.05 5.13 5.30
C TYR A 29 2.95 5.80 3.91
N GLY A 30 1.79 6.34 3.55
CA GLY A 30 1.62 7.07 2.29
C GLY A 30 2.47 8.35 2.23
N ALA A 31 2.55 9.11 3.32
CA ALA A 31 3.42 10.29 3.39
C ALA A 31 4.90 9.93 3.28
N TRP A 32 5.33 8.88 3.97
CA TRP A 32 6.69 8.34 3.86
C TRP A 32 7.00 7.88 2.42
N LEU A 33 6.00 7.33 1.71
CA LEU A 33 6.15 6.96 0.30
C LEU A 33 6.41 8.19 -0.58
N LEU A 34 5.70 9.31 -0.35
CA LEU A 34 5.93 10.58 -1.06
C LEU A 34 7.31 11.18 -0.75
N GLU A 35 7.74 11.17 0.50
CA GLU A 35 9.07 11.70 0.87
C GLU A 35 10.20 10.88 0.24
N SER A 36 10.05 9.55 0.21
CA SER A 36 10.98 8.66 -0.47
C SER A 36 11.03 8.87 -1.99
N LEU A 37 10.05 9.55 -2.59
CA LEU A 37 10.08 9.97 -3.99
C LEU A 37 10.77 11.33 -4.15
N ALA A 38 10.57 12.24 -3.19
CA ALA A 38 11.09 13.61 -3.24
C ALA A 38 12.61 13.68 -3.04
N ASP A 39 13.19 12.79 -2.23
CA ASP A 39 14.66 12.69 -2.05
C ASP A 39 15.35 12.20 -3.35
N GLU A 40 14.59 11.53 -4.22
CA GLU A 40 15.07 10.85 -5.43
C GLU A 40 14.72 11.62 -6.71
N GLN A 41 14.97 12.94 -6.72
CA GLN A 41 14.53 13.91 -7.73
C GLN A 41 15.09 13.74 -9.17
N SER A 42 15.59 12.56 -9.54
CA SER A 42 16.19 12.28 -10.86
C SER A 42 15.47 11.18 -11.67
N VAL A 43 14.41 10.55 -11.16
CA VAL A 43 13.72 9.42 -11.82
C VAL A 43 12.34 9.82 -12.38
N VAL A 44 12.32 10.41 -13.57
CA VAL A 44 11.10 10.98 -14.20
C VAL A 44 10.09 9.92 -14.71
N VAL A 45 10.41 8.62 -14.70
CA VAL A 45 9.61 7.60 -15.42
C VAL A 45 8.77 6.68 -14.50
N LEU A 46 9.09 6.58 -13.20
CA LEU A 46 8.28 5.81 -12.23
C LEU A 46 7.32 6.68 -11.39
N ASP A 47 7.38 8.00 -11.57
CA ASP A 47 6.65 9.01 -10.80
C ASP A 47 5.14 8.74 -10.72
N HIS A 48 4.51 8.31 -11.81
CA HIS A 48 3.05 8.17 -11.84
C HIS A 48 2.48 6.98 -11.05
N GLY A 49 3.25 5.90 -10.88
CA GLY A 49 2.75 4.68 -10.22
C GLY A 49 2.85 4.76 -8.70
N GLU A 50 4.01 5.17 -8.20
CA GLU A 50 4.26 5.27 -6.76
C GLU A 50 3.56 6.49 -6.14
N ASP A 51 3.46 7.62 -6.84
CA ASP A 51 2.69 8.80 -6.38
C ASP A 51 1.20 8.45 -6.25
N LEU A 52 0.63 7.78 -7.27
CA LEU A 52 -0.75 7.30 -7.21
C LEU A 52 -0.96 6.35 -6.02
N ALA A 53 -0.04 5.40 -5.80
CA ALA A 53 -0.13 4.49 -4.66
C ALA A 53 -0.07 5.23 -3.31
N ALA A 54 0.78 6.25 -3.20
CA ALA A 54 0.93 7.06 -1.99
C ALA A 54 -0.34 7.85 -1.68
N VAL A 55 -0.87 8.56 -2.69
CA VAL A 55 -2.11 9.34 -2.59
C VAL A 55 -3.28 8.43 -2.22
N LEU A 56 -3.40 7.25 -2.84
CA LEU A 56 -4.45 6.27 -2.50
C LEU A 56 -4.34 5.78 -1.05
N CYS A 57 -3.13 5.55 -0.53
CA CYS A 57 -2.93 5.17 0.88
C CYS A 57 -3.40 6.28 1.84
N ILE A 58 -3.05 7.54 1.56
CA ILE A 58 -3.45 8.70 2.37
C ILE A 58 -4.97 8.87 2.34
N LEU A 59 -5.57 8.83 1.15
CA LEU A 59 -7.02 8.96 0.99
C LEU A 59 -7.75 7.83 1.72
N LEU A 60 -7.35 6.58 1.51
CA LEU A 60 -7.97 5.43 2.18
C LEU A 60 -7.85 5.55 3.71
N GLY A 61 -6.67 5.89 4.22
CA GLY A 61 -6.46 6.08 5.65
C GLY A 61 -7.33 7.18 6.24
N SER A 62 -7.52 8.28 5.52
CA SER A 62 -8.42 9.37 5.92
C SER A 62 -9.87 8.92 6.03
N VAL A 63 -10.36 8.12 5.07
CA VAL A 63 -11.73 7.61 5.06
C VAL A 63 -11.93 6.61 6.21
N ILE A 64 -10.93 5.77 6.52
CA ILE A 64 -10.98 4.84 7.66
C ILE A 64 -11.10 5.60 8.99
N ILE A 65 -10.37 6.71 9.17
CA ILE A 65 -10.48 7.56 10.36
C ILE A 65 -11.88 8.17 10.47
N LEU A 66 -12.41 8.72 9.36
CA LEU A 66 -13.77 9.27 9.33
C LEU A 66 -14.82 8.21 9.62
N ALA A 67 -14.66 7.00 9.08
CA ALA A 67 -15.52 5.85 9.37
C ALA A 67 -15.47 5.47 10.86
N SER A 68 -14.30 5.54 11.48
CA SER A 68 -14.11 5.26 12.91
C SER A 68 -14.84 6.30 13.79
N ILE A 69 -14.75 7.59 13.45
CA ILE A 69 -15.52 8.66 14.12
C ILE A 69 -17.02 8.42 13.94
N PHE A 70 -17.46 8.09 12.72
CA PHE A 70 -18.85 7.77 12.43
C PHE A 70 -19.34 6.57 13.25
N GLY A 71 -18.51 5.54 13.43
CA GLY A 71 -18.77 4.40 14.31
C GLY A 71 -19.06 4.82 15.75
N CYS A 72 -18.22 5.68 16.33
CA CYS A 72 -18.42 6.25 17.67
C CYS A 72 -19.75 7.00 17.79
N VAL A 73 -20.08 7.84 16.81
CA VAL A 73 -21.37 8.58 16.79
C VAL A 73 -22.54 7.60 16.66
N ALA A 74 -22.44 6.58 15.81
CA ALA A 74 -23.48 5.57 15.62
C ALA A 74 -23.78 4.81 16.93
N MET A 75 -22.74 4.47 17.70
CA MET A 75 -22.88 3.82 19.02
C MET A 75 -23.54 4.72 20.07
N GLY A 76 -23.29 6.03 20.02
CA GLY A 76 -23.86 6.99 20.98
C GLY A 76 -25.31 7.37 20.69
N ARG A 77 -25.74 7.36 19.42
CA ARG A 77 -27.06 7.87 19.02
C ARG A 77 -28.19 6.85 19.09
N ASP A 78 -27.91 5.61 19.51
CA ASP A 78 -28.87 4.49 19.63
C ASP A 78 -29.75 4.23 18.38
N SER A 79 -29.34 4.76 17.24
CA SER A 79 -30.12 4.73 16.00
C SER A 79 -29.73 3.52 15.17
N ARG A 80 -30.69 2.61 14.97
CA ARG A 80 -30.50 1.41 14.13
C ARG A 80 -30.05 1.78 12.72
N THR A 81 -30.61 2.85 12.14
CA THR A 81 -30.26 3.28 10.78
C THR A 81 -28.78 3.66 10.69
N MET A 82 -28.24 4.36 11.70
CA MET A 82 -26.82 4.74 11.70
C MET A 82 -25.91 3.52 11.82
N LEU A 83 -26.25 2.52 12.65
CA LEU A 83 -25.49 1.28 12.72
C LEU A 83 -25.51 0.49 11.40
N ILE A 84 -26.65 0.46 10.70
CA ILE A 84 -26.73 -0.20 9.38
C ILE A 84 -25.86 0.53 8.37
N CYS A 85 -25.92 1.86 8.31
CA CYS A 85 -25.04 2.66 7.44
C CYS A 85 -23.56 2.41 7.77
N TYR A 86 -23.21 2.30 9.05
CA TYR A 86 -21.85 1.99 9.47
C TYR A 86 -21.39 0.59 9.03
N ALA A 87 -22.25 -0.43 9.16
CA ALA A 87 -21.95 -1.77 8.67
C ALA A 87 -21.70 -1.79 7.15
N VAL A 88 -22.55 -1.09 6.38
CA VAL A 88 -22.38 -0.96 4.93
C VAL A 88 -21.06 -0.25 4.60
N LEU A 89 -20.73 0.83 5.30
CA LEU A 89 -19.47 1.56 5.11
C LEU A 89 -18.25 0.66 5.36
N LEU A 90 -18.23 -0.14 6.43
CA LEU A 90 -17.15 -1.09 6.70
C LEU A 90 -17.01 -2.16 5.61
N VAL A 91 -18.12 -2.66 5.08
CA VAL A 91 -18.07 -3.63 3.97
C VAL A 91 -17.52 -3.00 2.70
N LEU A 92 -17.89 -1.74 2.39
CA LEU A 92 -17.34 -1.03 1.24
C LEU A 92 -15.84 -0.81 1.37
N LEU A 93 -15.37 -0.39 2.56
CA LEU A 93 -13.94 -0.22 2.83
C LEU A 93 -13.17 -1.54 2.69
N LEU A 94 -13.71 -2.63 3.24
CA LEU A 94 -13.12 -3.95 3.13
C LEU A 94 -12.95 -4.39 1.67
N VAL A 95 -13.97 -4.16 0.83
CA VAL A 95 -13.91 -4.50 -0.60
C VAL A 95 -12.84 -3.67 -1.32
N VAL A 96 -12.81 -2.35 -1.08
CA VAL A 96 -11.80 -1.47 -1.69
C VAL A 96 -10.40 -1.91 -1.27
N GLN A 97 -10.18 -2.18 0.01
CA GLN A 97 -8.87 -2.55 0.52
C GLN A 97 -8.44 -3.93 0.03
N PHE A 98 -9.37 -4.87 -0.11
CA PHE A 98 -9.10 -6.19 -0.70
C PHE A 98 -8.71 -6.10 -2.19
N VAL A 99 -9.36 -5.22 -2.96
CA VAL A 99 -9.00 -4.96 -4.37
C VAL A 99 -7.60 -4.35 -4.46
N MET A 100 -7.31 -3.33 -3.65
CA MET A 100 -5.97 -2.71 -3.61
C MET A 100 -4.88 -3.71 -3.23
N PHE A 101 -5.14 -4.53 -2.21
CA PHE A 101 -4.24 -5.63 -1.82
C PHE A 101 -4.04 -6.62 -2.97
N SER A 102 -5.09 -7.03 -3.67
CA SER A 102 -5.00 -8.00 -4.77
C SER A 102 -4.18 -7.47 -5.95
N ILE A 103 -4.36 -6.19 -6.30
CA ILE A 103 -3.58 -5.52 -7.36
C ILE A 103 -2.11 -5.45 -6.95
N SER A 104 -1.84 -4.97 -5.74
CA SER A 104 -0.48 -4.86 -5.21
C SER A 104 0.20 -6.24 -5.09
N PHE A 105 -0.54 -7.27 -4.66
CA PHE A 105 -0.03 -8.64 -4.57
C PHE A 105 0.28 -9.23 -5.95
N ALA A 106 -0.55 -8.96 -6.96
CA ALA A 106 -0.27 -9.36 -8.33
C ALA A 106 0.99 -8.67 -8.88
N ALA A 107 1.18 -7.38 -8.55
CA ALA A 107 2.37 -6.62 -8.94
C ALA A 107 3.65 -7.09 -8.21
N SER A 108 3.52 -7.67 -7.01
CA SER A 108 4.64 -8.11 -6.16
C SER A 108 5.16 -9.51 -6.45
N LYS A 109 4.51 -10.30 -7.32
CA LYS A 109 4.95 -11.69 -7.57
C LYS A 109 6.33 -11.74 -8.26
N ASP A 110 7.09 -12.80 -7.98
CA ASP A 110 8.52 -12.98 -8.32
C ASP A 110 8.88 -12.81 -9.81
N THR A 111 7.91 -12.98 -10.71
CA THR A 111 8.04 -12.53 -12.09
C THR A 111 7.73 -11.05 -12.12
N LEU A 112 8.75 -10.20 -12.36
CA LEU A 112 8.47 -8.82 -12.79
C LEU A 112 7.37 -8.91 -13.84
N PRO A 113 6.23 -8.23 -13.64
CA PRO A 113 5.17 -8.28 -14.61
C PRO A 113 5.77 -7.91 -15.97
N ASP A 114 5.34 -8.57 -17.05
CA ASP A 114 5.95 -8.37 -18.36
C ASP A 114 6.00 -6.89 -18.75
N SER A 115 5.09 -6.06 -18.22
CA SER A 115 5.09 -4.61 -18.32
C SER A 115 6.30 -3.91 -17.66
N LEU A 116 6.79 -4.41 -16.53
CA LEU A 116 8.00 -3.90 -15.87
C LEU A 116 9.26 -4.40 -16.56
N ARG A 117 9.26 -5.65 -17.06
CA ARG A 117 10.35 -6.14 -17.93
C ARG A 117 10.42 -5.32 -19.21
N GLN A 118 9.29 -5.10 -19.88
CA GLN A 118 9.18 -4.21 -21.04
C GLN A 118 9.58 -2.78 -20.69
N GLY A 119 9.21 -2.27 -19.52
CA GLY A 119 9.67 -0.96 -19.04
C GLY A 119 11.20 -0.91 -18.91
N PHE A 120 11.84 -1.93 -18.34
CA PHE A 120 13.30 -2.03 -18.31
C PHE A 120 13.89 -2.20 -19.71
N ASP A 121 13.26 -2.96 -20.59
CA ASP A 121 13.71 -3.18 -21.97
C ASP A 121 13.59 -1.89 -22.80
N ASP A 122 12.53 -1.09 -22.61
CA ASP A 122 12.32 0.24 -23.21
C ASP A 122 13.31 1.27 -22.64
N LEU A 123 13.57 1.23 -21.33
CA LEU A 123 14.60 2.06 -20.70
C LEU A 123 16.01 1.72 -21.23
N TRP A 124 16.23 0.45 -21.58
CA TRP A 124 17.46 -0.10 -22.13
C TRP A 124 17.54 -0.04 -23.67
N ASP A 125 16.52 0.51 -24.35
CA ASP A 125 16.41 0.43 -25.80
C ASP A 125 17.71 0.90 -26.49
N HIS A 126 18.25 0.01 -27.33
CA HIS A 126 19.60 0.07 -27.84
C HIS A 126 19.89 1.31 -28.68
N GLN A 127 18.85 1.98 -29.16
CA GLN A 127 18.90 3.08 -30.13
C GLN A 127 19.08 4.46 -29.48
N HIS A 128 18.97 4.59 -28.16
CA HIS A 128 19.09 5.87 -27.45
C HIS A 128 20.26 5.86 -26.46
N VAL A 129 21.44 6.17 -27.00
CA VAL A 129 22.64 6.51 -26.23
C VAL A 129 22.33 7.77 -25.41
N GLY A 130 22.24 7.63 -24.09
CA GLY A 130 22.00 8.76 -23.17
C GLY A 130 20.60 8.86 -22.58
N ASN A 131 19.86 7.74 -22.43
CA ASN A 131 18.66 7.73 -21.59
C ASN A 131 19.02 8.11 -20.15
N SER A 132 18.72 9.35 -19.76
CA SER A 132 18.96 9.90 -18.42
C SER A 132 18.38 9.03 -17.32
N THR A 133 17.27 8.34 -17.61
CA THR A 133 16.53 7.57 -16.61
C THR A 133 17.25 6.33 -16.13
N LEU A 134 17.91 5.56 -17.01
CA LEU A 134 18.63 4.35 -16.60
C LEU A 134 19.86 4.68 -15.77
N ASN A 135 20.62 5.69 -16.21
CA ASN A 135 21.76 6.23 -15.46
C ASN A 135 21.33 6.71 -14.06
N THR A 136 20.10 7.22 -13.93
CA THR A 136 19.54 7.50 -12.61
C THR A 136 19.30 6.24 -11.79
N TYR A 137 18.63 5.21 -12.33
CA TYR A 137 18.38 3.97 -11.58
C TYR A 137 19.68 3.30 -11.13
N GLU A 138 20.70 3.30 -11.98
CA GLU A 138 22.02 2.75 -11.68
C GLU A 138 22.68 3.47 -10.50
N HIS A 139 22.66 4.80 -10.52
CA HIS A 139 23.18 5.62 -9.43
C HIS A 139 22.37 5.43 -8.14
N TRP A 140 21.05 5.37 -8.25
CA TRP A 140 20.13 5.29 -7.12
C TRP A 140 20.15 3.92 -6.42
N LEU A 141 20.04 2.84 -7.18
CA LEU A 141 20.00 1.46 -6.66
C LEU A 141 21.39 0.85 -6.48
N HIS A 142 22.44 1.58 -6.83
CA HIS A 142 23.82 1.09 -6.83
C HIS A 142 23.93 -0.21 -7.64
N CYS A 143 23.45 -0.15 -8.88
CA CYS A 143 23.40 -1.25 -9.84
C CYS A 143 24.00 -0.82 -11.18
N CYS A 144 24.27 -1.77 -12.07
CA CYS A 144 24.73 -1.47 -13.42
C CYS A 144 24.13 -2.47 -14.41
N GLY A 145 23.60 -1.95 -15.51
CA GLY A 145 22.98 -2.78 -16.53
C GLY A 145 21.66 -3.40 -16.08
N ARG A 146 21.03 -4.14 -16.99
CA ARG A 146 19.74 -4.81 -16.74
C ARG A 146 19.94 -5.97 -15.74
N ASN A 147 20.84 -6.88 -16.07
CA ASN A 147 21.20 -8.08 -15.32
C ASN A 147 22.58 -7.97 -14.66
N SER A 148 23.52 -7.28 -15.32
CA SER A 148 24.90 -7.11 -14.87
C SER A 148 25.58 -5.97 -15.63
N ALA A 149 26.69 -5.45 -15.10
CA ALA A 149 27.58 -4.52 -15.79
C ALA A 149 28.10 -5.08 -17.14
N GLU A 150 28.16 -6.40 -17.28
CA GLU A 150 28.55 -7.09 -18.52
C GLU A 150 27.62 -6.78 -19.69
N ASP A 151 26.36 -6.38 -19.43
CA ASP A 151 25.39 -6.04 -20.47
C ASP A 151 25.91 -4.90 -21.38
N TYR A 152 26.65 -3.93 -20.82
CA TYR A 152 27.30 -2.87 -21.60
C TYR A 152 28.45 -3.41 -22.48
N MET A 153 29.23 -4.35 -21.96
CA MET A 153 30.34 -4.97 -22.69
C MET A 153 29.85 -5.82 -23.85
N HIS A 154 28.74 -6.54 -23.69
CA HIS A 154 28.11 -7.33 -24.75
C HIS A 154 27.56 -6.49 -25.90
N LEU A 155 27.33 -5.20 -25.67
CA LEU A 155 26.80 -4.26 -26.66
C LEU A 155 27.88 -3.37 -27.28
N ASP A 156 29.15 -3.62 -26.97
CA ASP A 156 30.29 -2.77 -27.33
C ASP A 156 30.05 -1.29 -26.94
N LYS A 157 29.41 -1.05 -25.78
CA LYS A 157 29.12 0.28 -25.24
C LYS A 157 30.04 0.60 -24.05
N GLU A 158 30.42 1.86 -23.93
CA GLU A 158 31.13 2.36 -22.75
C GLU A 158 30.23 2.35 -21.52
N LEU A 159 30.80 2.03 -20.35
CA LEU A 159 30.09 2.08 -19.08
C LEU A 159 29.81 3.55 -18.70
N PRO A 160 28.57 3.88 -18.32
CA PRO A 160 28.25 5.19 -17.78
C PRO A 160 28.86 5.36 -16.38
N ALA A 161 29.14 6.61 -16.00
CA ALA A 161 29.69 6.92 -14.68
C ALA A 161 28.74 6.55 -13.53
N SER A 162 27.42 6.48 -13.76
CA SER A 162 26.40 6.03 -12.80
C SER A 162 26.65 4.63 -12.24
N CYS A 163 27.26 3.75 -13.04
CA CYS A 163 27.56 2.38 -12.67
C CYS A 163 28.66 2.25 -11.61
N CYS A 164 29.31 3.34 -11.23
CA CYS A 164 30.48 3.32 -10.37
C CYS A 164 30.30 4.18 -9.13
N LEU A 165 30.85 3.71 -8.02
CA LEU A 165 30.95 4.48 -6.78
C LEU A 165 31.67 5.81 -7.02
N ASP A 166 31.13 6.89 -6.46
CA ASP A 166 31.62 8.27 -6.63
C ASP A 166 31.76 8.73 -8.10
N LEU A 167 31.04 8.10 -9.03
CA LEU A 167 31.12 8.34 -10.47
C LEU A 167 32.53 8.04 -11.04
N ASP A 168 33.36 7.27 -10.32
CA ASP A 168 34.72 6.92 -10.71
C ASP A 168 34.82 5.48 -11.20
N CYS A 169 34.67 5.31 -12.52
CA CYS A 169 34.84 4.04 -13.21
C CYS A 169 36.29 3.69 -13.58
N THR A 170 37.28 4.48 -13.14
CA THR A 170 38.71 4.15 -13.42
C THR A 170 39.19 2.93 -12.64
N LYS A 171 38.53 2.62 -11.51
CA LYS A 171 38.82 1.46 -10.67
C LYS A 171 37.72 0.43 -10.81
N LEU A 172 38.10 -0.78 -11.22
CA LEU A 172 37.17 -1.92 -11.32
C LEU A 172 36.49 -2.26 -9.98
N LEU A 173 37.11 -1.92 -8.85
CA LEU A 173 36.56 -2.13 -7.51
C LEU A 173 35.31 -1.27 -7.22
N ASN A 174 35.16 -0.14 -7.91
CA ASN A 174 34.04 0.78 -7.72
C ASN A 174 32.82 0.40 -8.56
N LEU A 175 32.94 -0.58 -9.45
CA LEU A 175 31.90 -0.97 -10.38
C LEU A 175 30.79 -1.79 -9.68
N TYR A 176 29.54 -1.35 -9.83
CA TYR A 176 28.39 -2.13 -9.40
C TYR A 176 28.18 -3.33 -10.32
N MET A 177 28.42 -4.54 -9.84
CA MET A 177 28.21 -5.76 -10.62
C MET A 177 26.77 -6.28 -10.59
N ALA A 178 25.95 -5.81 -9.64
CA ALA A 178 24.56 -6.24 -9.53
C ALA A 178 23.70 -5.57 -10.60
N GLY A 179 22.85 -6.34 -11.29
CA GLY A 179 21.87 -5.81 -12.24
C GLY A 179 20.75 -5.03 -11.57
N CYS A 180 20.27 -3.99 -12.24
CA CYS A 180 19.20 -3.13 -11.75
C CYS A 180 17.86 -3.85 -11.63
N GLU A 181 17.60 -4.89 -12.44
CA GLU A 181 16.36 -5.68 -12.36
C GLU A 181 16.16 -6.29 -10.95
N ILE A 182 17.23 -6.85 -10.37
CA ILE A 182 17.17 -7.53 -9.07
C ILE A 182 17.08 -6.51 -7.94
N LYS A 183 17.88 -5.43 -7.99
CA LYS A 183 17.86 -4.39 -6.97
C LYS A 183 16.52 -3.67 -6.90
N PHE A 184 15.90 -3.45 -8.06
CA PHE A 184 14.57 -2.85 -8.13
C PHE A 184 13.49 -3.78 -7.56
N LYS A 185 13.57 -5.10 -7.81
CA LYS A 185 12.69 -6.09 -7.15
C LYS A 185 12.85 -6.08 -5.63
N GLU A 186 14.08 -6.02 -5.13
CA GLU A 186 14.34 -5.95 -3.68
C GLU A 186 13.71 -4.71 -3.05
N TYR A 187 13.87 -3.56 -3.71
CA TYR A 187 13.27 -2.30 -3.28
C TYR A 187 11.73 -2.36 -3.26
N LEU A 188 11.11 -2.77 -4.37
CA LEU A 188 9.66 -2.88 -4.48
C LEU A 188 9.09 -3.93 -3.51
N GLY A 189 9.77 -5.05 -3.35
CA GLY A 189 9.38 -6.12 -2.44
C GLY A 189 9.36 -5.65 -0.98
N GLY A 190 10.36 -4.87 -0.56
CA GLY A 190 10.41 -4.29 0.79
C GLY A 190 9.24 -3.35 1.07
N LYS A 191 8.97 -2.40 0.17
CA LYS A 191 7.83 -1.47 0.30
C LYS A 191 6.50 -2.22 0.26
N THR A 192 6.32 -3.11 -0.70
CA THR A 192 5.06 -3.84 -0.90
C THR A 192 4.74 -4.79 0.26
N ALA A 193 5.75 -5.42 0.86
CA ALA A 193 5.57 -6.27 2.04
C ALA A 193 5.03 -5.49 3.25
N ASN A 194 5.55 -4.29 3.50
CA ASN A 194 5.05 -3.42 4.57
C ASN A 194 3.58 -3.04 4.34
N PHE A 195 3.24 -2.65 3.11
CA PHE A 195 1.86 -2.33 2.73
C PHE A 195 0.91 -3.54 2.86
N HIS A 196 1.34 -4.74 2.45
CA HIS A 196 0.57 -5.97 2.59
C HIS A 196 0.28 -6.30 4.06
N SER A 197 1.29 -6.18 4.92
CA SER A 197 1.13 -6.41 6.36
C SER A 197 0.07 -5.48 6.98
N LEU A 198 0.17 -4.18 6.70
CA LEU A 198 -0.78 -3.17 7.17
C LEU A 198 -2.20 -3.40 6.61
N SER A 199 -2.31 -3.69 5.32
CA SER A 199 -3.61 -3.91 4.66
C SER A 199 -4.31 -5.14 5.22
N TRP A 200 -3.58 -6.23 5.47
CA TRP A 200 -4.18 -7.46 5.99
C TRP A 200 -4.66 -7.31 7.44
N PHE A 201 -3.90 -6.58 8.25
CA PHE A 201 -4.33 -6.19 9.59
C PHE A 201 -5.62 -5.36 9.59
N LEU A 202 -5.72 -4.37 8.69
CA LEU A 202 -6.92 -3.54 8.53
C LEU A 202 -8.13 -4.35 8.08
N ILE A 203 -7.98 -5.19 7.05
CA ILE A 203 -9.07 -6.02 6.51
C ILE A 203 -9.65 -6.94 7.59
N LEU A 204 -8.80 -7.59 8.39
CA LEU A 204 -9.26 -8.44 9.50
C LEU A 204 -10.03 -7.64 10.56
N THR A 205 -9.57 -6.44 10.86
CA THR A 205 -10.19 -5.56 11.86
C THR A 205 -11.54 -5.02 11.37
N GLU A 206 -11.63 -4.58 10.12
CA GLU A 206 -12.87 -4.13 9.49
C GLU A 206 -13.90 -5.26 9.36
N PHE A 207 -13.45 -6.47 8.99
CA PHE A 207 -14.30 -7.65 8.96
C PHE A 207 -14.90 -7.94 10.34
N ALA A 208 -14.05 -7.96 11.38
CA ALA A 208 -14.50 -8.15 12.76
C ALA A 208 -15.48 -7.04 13.20
N GLY A 209 -15.22 -5.79 12.81
CA GLY A 209 -16.10 -4.66 13.06
C GLY A 209 -17.46 -4.78 12.38
N SER A 210 -17.48 -5.21 11.11
CA SER A 210 -18.70 -5.43 10.34
C SER A 210 -19.56 -6.53 10.96
N VAL A 211 -18.94 -7.67 11.30
CA VAL A 211 -19.60 -8.79 11.99
C VAL A 211 -20.17 -8.35 13.34
N THR A 212 -19.38 -7.65 14.16
CA THR A 212 -19.82 -7.14 15.47
C THR A 212 -20.97 -6.14 15.33
N THR A 213 -20.93 -5.27 14.32
CA THR A 213 -22.01 -4.31 14.04
C THR A 213 -23.29 -5.03 13.62
N CYS A 214 -23.20 -6.05 12.76
CA CYS A 214 -24.34 -6.87 12.36
C CYS A 214 -24.98 -7.57 13.57
N TYR A 215 -24.18 -8.17 14.45
CA TYR A 215 -24.67 -8.76 15.70
C TYR A 215 -25.35 -7.73 16.60
N LEU A 216 -24.78 -6.53 16.71
CA LEU A 216 -25.38 -5.45 17.49
C LEU A 216 -26.72 -4.98 16.91
N VAL A 217 -26.82 -4.85 15.59
CA VAL A 217 -28.07 -4.51 14.88
C VAL A 217 -29.14 -5.57 15.10
N ASP A 218 -28.77 -6.85 15.00
CA ASP A 218 -29.70 -7.97 15.22
C ASP A 218 -30.16 -8.04 16.68
N SER A 219 -29.25 -7.85 17.63
CA SER A 219 -29.56 -7.79 19.05
C SER A 219 -30.58 -6.68 19.38
N ILE A 220 -30.39 -5.48 18.79
CA ILE A 220 -31.32 -4.35 18.94
C ILE A 220 -32.68 -4.65 18.29
N ARG A 221 -32.69 -5.27 17.10
CA ARG A 221 -33.93 -5.68 16.41
C ARG A 221 -34.71 -6.68 17.26
N ASN A 222 -34.08 -7.76 17.69
CA ASN A 222 -34.69 -8.80 18.51
C ASN A 222 -35.26 -8.24 19.84
N HIS A 223 -34.56 -7.30 20.48
CA HIS A 223 -35.07 -6.63 21.67
C HIS A 223 -36.34 -5.81 21.37
N ARG A 224 -36.34 -5.02 20.29
CA ARG A 224 -37.50 -4.21 19.88
C ARG A 224 -38.71 -5.07 19.56
N ASP A 225 -38.51 -6.16 18.83
CA ASP A 225 -39.58 -7.08 18.44
C ASP A 225 -40.21 -7.73 19.68
N ARG A 226 -39.39 -8.19 20.65
CA ARG A 226 -39.92 -8.70 21.93
C ARG A 226 -40.75 -7.67 22.69
N VAL A 227 -40.27 -6.43 22.82
CA VAL A 227 -41.04 -5.38 23.52
C VAL A 227 -42.39 -5.13 22.83
N ARG A 228 -42.45 -5.21 21.48
CA ARG A 228 -43.70 -5.08 20.73
C ARG A 228 -44.65 -6.27 20.93
N PHE A 229 -44.15 -7.49 21.14
CA PHE A 229 -45.01 -8.67 21.37
C PHE A 229 -45.62 -8.74 22.78
N TYR A 230 -44.99 -8.10 23.78
CA TYR A 230 -45.45 -8.14 25.18
C TYR A 230 -46.29 -6.91 25.61
N ASN A 231 -46.42 -5.90 24.75
CA ASN A 231 -47.28 -4.73 24.93
C ASN A 231 -48.46 -4.77 23.97
#